data_AF-A0A089PGH5-F1
#
_entry.id   AF-A0A089PGH5-F1
#
_cell.length_a   1.000
_cell.length_b   1.000
_cell.length_c   1.000
_cell.angle_alpha   90.00
_cell.angle_beta   90.00
_cell.angle_gamma   90.00
#
_symmetry.space_group_name_H-M   'P 1'
#
loop_
_entity.id
_entity.type
_entity.pdbx_description
1 polymer ?
#
loop_
_entity_poly.entity_id
_entity_poly.type
_entity_poly.pdbx_seq_one_letter_code
_entity_poly.pdbx_strand_id
1 'polypeptide(L)'
;MSTTHSEEAHTDQIFDQEEEWQFLEKGILEKTCSARVCMTCQHFNYSSDKHCRTILSCHVHRRLIPHGDHLISRCHLWIRQREREIGWCPEVA
;
A
#
# COMPACT_ATOMS: atom_id res chain seq x y z
N MET A 1 17.54 33.68 -17.91
CA MET A 1 16.97 33.20 -16.63
C MET A 1 15.91 32.18 -17.02
N SER A 2 16.32 30.93 -17.23
CA SER A 2 15.54 29.93 -17.96
C SER A 2 15.02 28.86 -17.00
N THR A 3 13.71 28.95 -16.76
CA THR A 3 12.72 27.90 -16.46
C THR A 3 13.21 26.50 -16.04
N THR A 4 12.93 26.14 -14.79
CA THR A 4 12.80 24.75 -14.32
C THR A 4 11.44 24.62 -13.61
N HIS A 5 10.40 24.22 -14.35
CA HIS A 5 9.10 23.80 -13.81
C HIS A 5 8.61 22.63 -14.68
N SER A 6 9.00 21.39 -14.37
CA SER A 6 8.48 20.21 -15.09
C SER A 6 8.40 18.93 -14.24
N GLU A 7 8.66 18.98 -12.94
CA GLU A 7 8.66 17.76 -12.09
C GLU A 7 7.37 17.55 -11.27
N GLU A 8 6.50 18.56 -11.11
CA GLU A 8 5.35 18.45 -10.18
C GLU A 8 4.10 17.78 -10.78
N ALA A 9 3.96 17.74 -12.11
CA ALA A 9 2.70 17.34 -12.76
C ALA A 9 2.44 15.82 -12.79
N HIS A 10 3.43 14.97 -12.49
CA HIS A 10 3.26 13.52 -12.59
C HIS A 10 2.75 12.88 -11.30
N THR A 11 3.11 13.44 -10.15
CA THR A 11 2.69 12.96 -8.83
C THR A 11 1.21 13.23 -8.55
N ASP A 12 0.69 14.39 -8.98
CA ASP A 12 -0.72 14.74 -8.80
C ASP A 12 -1.69 13.76 -9.49
N GLN A 13 -1.31 13.23 -10.66
CA GLN A 13 -2.17 12.29 -11.40
C GLN A 13 -2.32 10.91 -10.74
N ILE A 14 -1.37 10.51 -9.89
CA ILE A 14 -1.45 9.25 -9.15
C ILE A 14 -2.44 9.40 -7.98
N PHE A 15 -2.47 10.57 -7.34
CA PHE A 15 -3.33 10.84 -6.19
C PHE A 15 -4.82 10.87 -6.57
N ASP A 16 -5.17 11.50 -7.69
CA ASP A 16 -6.58 11.60 -8.13
C ASP A 16 -7.22 10.23 -8.41
N GLN A 17 -6.44 9.24 -8.86
CA GLN A 17 -6.99 7.93 -9.20
C GLN A 17 -7.29 7.07 -7.97
N GLU A 18 -6.53 7.22 -6.89
CA GLU A 18 -6.71 6.39 -5.68
C GLU A 18 -8.00 6.74 -4.93
N GLU A 19 -8.43 8.01 -4.93
CA GLU A 19 -9.67 8.46 -4.27
C GLU A 19 -10.90 7.72 -4.79
N GLU A 20 -10.88 7.33 -6.07
CA GLU A 20 -11.99 6.67 -6.76
C GLU A 20 -12.00 5.14 -6.57
N TRP A 21 -10.96 4.58 -5.97
CA TRP A 21 -10.89 3.14 -5.77
C TRP A 21 -11.92 2.66 -4.76
N GLN A 22 -12.47 1.48 -5.01
CA GLN A 22 -13.34 0.82 -4.04
C GLN A 22 -12.51 0.30 -2.86
N PHE A 23 -13.14 0.15 -1.69
CA PHE A 23 -12.53 -0.54 -0.56
C PHE A 23 -12.33 -2.03 -0.85
N LEU A 24 -11.32 -2.61 -0.21
CA LEU A 24 -11.11 -4.05 -0.21
C LEU A 24 -12.35 -4.78 0.33
N GLU A 25 -12.72 -5.85 -0.36
CA GLU A 25 -13.80 -6.72 0.08
C GLU A 25 -13.39 -7.51 1.33
N LYS A 26 -14.41 -7.88 2.13
CA LYS A 26 -14.20 -8.73 3.29
C LYS A 26 -13.63 -10.08 2.84
N GLY A 27 -12.51 -10.49 3.44
CA GLY A 27 -11.84 -11.75 3.14
C GLY A 27 -10.57 -11.64 2.30
N ILE A 28 -10.27 -10.48 1.71
CA ILE A 28 -8.98 -10.24 1.05
C ILE A 28 -7.85 -9.96 2.06
N LEU A 29 -8.22 -9.42 3.22
CA LEU A 29 -7.31 -9.18 4.33
C LEU A 29 -7.44 -10.28 5.37
N GLU A 30 -6.31 -10.87 5.75
CA GLU A 30 -6.21 -11.82 6.85
C GLU A 30 -5.78 -11.10 8.12
N LYS A 31 -6.47 -11.37 9.24
CA LYS A 31 -6.02 -10.88 10.55
C LYS A 31 -4.67 -11.48 10.93
N THR A 32 -3.85 -10.71 11.62
CA THR A 32 -2.51 -11.09 12.06
C THR A 32 -2.21 -10.55 13.45
N CYS A 33 -1.50 -11.33 14.26
CA CYS A 33 -0.99 -10.91 15.58
C CYS A 33 0.50 -10.57 15.55
N SER A 34 1.08 -10.44 14.36
CA SER A 34 2.49 -10.13 14.14
C SER A 34 2.66 -8.73 13.55
N ALA A 35 3.90 -8.23 13.46
CA ALA A 35 4.21 -7.00 12.73
C ALA A 35 4.00 -7.09 11.20
N ARG A 36 3.52 -8.23 10.68
CA ARG A 36 3.18 -8.44 9.26
C ARG A 36 1.76 -7.94 9.02
N VAL A 37 1.62 -6.64 8.84
CA VAL A 37 0.35 -5.92 8.64
C VAL A 37 0.41 -5.16 7.32
N CYS A 38 -0.71 -4.66 6.79
CA CYS A 38 -0.67 -3.95 5.51
C CYS A 38 0.26 -2.73 5.56
N MET A 39 0.34 -2.01 6.68
CA MET A 39 1.26 -0.88 6.83
C MET A 39 2.74 -1.24 6.60
N THR A 40 3.12 -2.51 6.75
CA THR A 40 4.47 -3.03 6.49
C THR A 40 4.55 -3.82 5.17
N CYS A 41 3.56 -3.70 4.29
CA CYS A 41 3.52 -4.34 2.98
C CYS A 41 4.23 -3.49 1.93
N GLN A 42 4.94 -4.15 1.00
CA GLN A 42 5.57 -3.48 -0.14
C GLN A 42 4.57 -2.87 -1.14
N HIS A 43 3.29 -3.24 -1.04
CA HIS A 43 2.21 -2.74 -1.90
C HIS A 43 1.31 -1.73 -1.22
N PHE A 44 1.58 -1.42 0.05
CA PHE A 44 0.84 -0.41 0.80
C PHE A 44 1.30 0.98 0.40
N ASN A 45 0.34 1.89 0.27
CA ASN A 45 0.59 3.30 0.08
C ASN A 45 -0.22 4.14 1.06
N TYR A 46 0.39 5.24 1.47
CA TYR A 46 -0.19 6.28 2.29
C TYR A 46 -0.16 7.57 1.48
N SER A 47 -1.34 8.12 1.22
CA SER A 47 -1.51 9.36 0.48
C SER A 47 -2.57 10.23 1.15
N SER A 48 -2.80 11.40 0.58
CA SER A 48 -3.88 12.30 0.98
C SER A 48 -4.74 12.63 -0.23
N ASP A 49 -6.04 12.70 -0.02
CA ASP A 49 -7.00 13.19 -1.00
C ASP A 49 -6.88 14.73 -1.15
N LYS A 50 -7.53 15.30 -2.16
CA LYS A 50 -7.58 16.77 -2.42
C LYS A 50 -8.23 17.58 -1.28
N HIS A 51 -8.90 16.91 -0.34
CA HIS A 51 -9.46 17.50 0.87
C HIS A 51 -8.58 17.23 2.11
N CYS A 52 -7.33 16.82 1.91
CA CYS A 52 -6.36 16.47 2.95
C CYS A 52 -6.80 15.31 3.86
N ARG A 53 -7.66 14.40 3.37
CA ARG A 53 -8.04 13.18 4.08
C ARG A 53 -7.05 12.09 3.75
N THR A 54 -6.66 11.33 4.77
CA THR A 54 -5.77 10.19 4.58
C THR A 54 -6.42 9.13 3.68
N ILE A 55 -5.66 8.69 2.68
CA ILE A 55 -5.97 7.55 1.83
C ILE A 55 -4.96 6.45 2.15
N LEU A 56 -5.49 5.26 2.39
CA LEU A 56 -4.72 4.05 2.60
C LEU A 56 -5.06 3.11 1.45
N SER A 57 -4.08 2.73 0.64
CA SER A 57 -4.35 1.96 -0.58
C SER A 57 -3.43 0.74 -0.69
N CYS A 58 -3.88 -0.23 -1.47
CA CYS A 58 -3.10 -1.39 -1.85
C CYS A 58 -2.96 -1.41 -3.38
N HIS A 59 -1.76 -1.11 -3.89
CA HIS A 59 -1.49 -0.94 -5.32
C HIS A 59 -1.68 -2.22 -6.14
N VAL A 60 -1.39 -3.39 -5.55
CA VAL A 60 -1.56 -4.67 -6.25
C VAL A 60 -3.03 -5.02 -6.45
N HIS A 61 -3.90 -4.62 -5.52
CA HIS A 61 -5.34 -4.83 -5.63
C HIS A 61 -6.07 -3.65 -6.28
N ARG A 62 -5.44 -2.47 -6.40
CA ARG A 62 -6.07 -1.20 -6.81
C ARG A 62 -7.35 -0.92 -6.01
N ARG A 63 -7.20 -1.00 -4.68
CA ARG A 63 -8.29 -0.89 -3.70
C ARG A 63 -7.85 -0.10 -2.48
N LEU A 64 -8.80 0.56 -1.85
CA LEU A 64 -8.63 1.24 -0.57
C LEU A 64 -8.63 0.23 0.59
N ILE A 65 -7.81 0.49 1.60
CA ILE A 65 -7.75 -0.28 2.84
C ILE A 65 -8.58 0.45 3.88
N PRO A 66 -9.55 -0.20 4.54
CA PRO A 66 -10.29 0.41 5.63
C PRO A 66 -9.36 0.93 6.75
N HIS A 67 -9.69 2.08 7.34
CA HIS A 67 -8.95 2.58 8.49
C HIS A 67 -8.98 1.56 9.63
N GLY A 68 -7.83 1.39 10.30
CA GLY A 68 -7.62 0.37 11.32
C GLY A 68 -7.12 -0.97 10.76
N ASP A 69 -7.71 -1.48 9.67
CA ASP A 69 -7.35 -2.80 9.11
C ASP A 69 -5.88 -2.88 8.69
N HIS A 70 -5.31 -1.76 8.26
CA HIS A 70 -3.89 -1.66 7.90
C HIS A 70 -2.91 -1.97 9.06
N LEU A 71 -3.38 -1.95 10.30
CA LEU A 71 -2.57 -2.20 11.51
C LEU A 71 -2.80 -3.59 12.12
N ILE A 72 -3.84 -4.31 11.70
CA ILE A 72 -4.26 -5.59 12.33
C ILE A 72 -4.45 -6.73 11.33
N SER A 73 -4.35 -6.42 10.04
CA SER A 73 -4.52 -7.39 8.97
C SER A 73 -3.43 -7.22 7.90
N ARG A 74 -3.24 -8.26 7.08
CA ARG A 74 -2.30 -8.29 5.96
C ARG A 74 -3.00 -8.77 4.68
N CYS A 75 -2.52 -8.33 3.53
CA CYS A 75 -2.92 -8.92 2.25
C CYS A 75 -2.20 -10.25 2.01
N HIS A 76 -2.82 -11.17 1.28
CA HIS A 76 -2.20 -12.45 0.92
C HIS A 76 -0.94 -12.31 0.05
N LEU A 77 -0.85 -11.22 -0.72
CA LEU A 77 0.29 -10.91 -1.58
C LEU A 77 1.44 -10.20 -0.85
N TRP A 78 1.39 -10.15 0.49
CA TRP A 78 2.50 -9.69 1.30
C TRP A 78 3.67 -10.70 1.15
N ILE A 79 4.77 -10.26 0.55
CA ILE A 79 5.98 -11.07 0.39
C ILE A 79 6.89 -10.70 1.55
N ARG A 80 7.59 -11.66 2.19
CA ARG A 80 8.58 -11.26 3.19
C ARG A 80 9.59 -10.39 2.48
N GLN A 81 9.82 -9.18 2.99
CA GLN A 81 10.90 -8.33 2.50
C GLN A 81 12.24 -9.08 2.44
N ARG A 82 12.49 -9.99 3.41
CA ARG A 82 13.62 -10.93 3.39
C ARG A 82 13.61 -11.96 2.24
N GLU A 83 12.45 -12.50 1.86
CA GLU A 83 12.32 -13.39 0.68
C GLU A 83 12.62 -12.64 -0.62
N ARG A 84 12.19 -11.38 -0.69
CA ARG A 84 12.41 -10.53 -1.86
C ARG A 84 13.87 -10.11 -2.01
N GLU A 85 14.55 -9.80 -0.90
CA GLU A 85 15.92 -9.29 -0.89
C GLU A 85 16.99 -10.40 -0.89
N ILE A 86 16.74 -11.55 -0.25
CA ILE A 86 17.75 -12.59 0.01
C ILE A 86 17.42 -13.93 -0.68
N GLY A 87 16.20 -14.07 -1.22
CA GLY A 87 15.67 -15.37 -1.66
C GLY A 87 15.14 -16.20 -0.50
N TRP A 88 14.20 -17.10 -0.79
CA TRP A 88 13.65 -18.04 0.17
C TRP A 88 14.62 -19.23 0.35
N CYS A 89 15.28 -19.33 1.51
CA CYS A 89 16.04 -20.52 1.93
C CYS A 89 15.22 -21.30 2.99
N PRO A 90 14.50 -22.37 2.62
CA PRO A 90 13.72 -23.17 3.55
C PRO A 90 14.55 -24.10 4.46
N GLU A 91 15.85 -24.26 4.22
CA GLU A 91 16.69 -25.27 4.88
C GLU A 91 17.19 -24.93 6.30
N VAL A 92 16.62 -23.93 6.97
CA VAL A 92 16.95 -23.58 8.37
C VAL A 92 15.67 -23.57 9.21
N ALA A 93 15.10 -24.75 9.46
CA ALA A 93 14.02 -24.97 10.41
C ALA A 93 14.38 -26.11 11.36
#